data_AF-A0A7C4H2J2-F1
#
_entry.id   AF-A0A7C4H2J2-F1
#
_cell.length_a   1.000
_cell.length_b   1.000
_cell.length_c   1.000
_cell.angle_alpha   90.00
_cell.angle_beta   90.00
_cell.angle_gamma   90.00
#
_symmetry.space_group_name_H-M   'P 1'
#
loop_
_entity.id
_entity.type
_entity.pdbx_description
1 polymer ?
#
loop_
_entity_poly.entity_id
_entity_poly.type
_entity_poly.pdbx_seq_one_letter_code
_entity_poly.pdbx_strand_id
1 'polypeptide(L)' 'MAKKGMSHHLKSLAAPSFWPILRKEYVWVVKPNPGPHPMNRCIPLLILIRDILKIAENARESKRIIFDGNVYV' A
#
# COMPACT_ATOMS: atom_id res chain seq x y z
N MET A 1 12.94 22.94 -14.95
CA MET A 1 13.09 23.08 -13.47
C MET A 1 12.91 21.70 -12.83
N ALA A 2 13.83 21.28 -11.95
CA ALA A 2 13.71 20.00 -11.26
C ALA A 2 12.68 20.08 -10.12
N LYS A 3 11.89 19.02 -9.94
CA LYS A 3 10.91 18.92 -8.85
C LYS A 3 11.64 18.66 -7.53
N LYS A 4 11.61 19.62 -6.60
CA LYS A 4 12.28 19.54 -5.28
C LYS A 4 11.40 18.93 -4.17
N GLY A 5 10.11 18.71 -4.43
CA GLY A 5 9.16 18.19 -3.44
C GLY A 5 9.06 16.66 -3.42
N MET A 6 8.59 16.11 -2.30
CA MET A 6 8.32 14.68 -2.15
C MET A 6 7.22 14.21 -3.10
N SER A 7 7.37 13.03 -3.69
CA SER A 7 6.30 12.42 -4.51
C SER A 7 5.16 11.93 -3.61
N HIS A 8 3.91 12.22 -3.97
CA HIS A 8 2.73 11.64 -3.29
C HIS A 8 2.32 10.27 -3.87
N HIS A 9 2.86 9.89 -5.02
CA HIS A 9 2.47 8.69 -5.76
C HIS A 9 3.61 7.68 -5.83
N LEU A 10 3.26 6.40 -5.85
CA LEU A 10 4.19 5.28 -6.03
C LEU A 10 3.73 4.41 -7.20
N LYS A 11 4.58 4.26 -8.21
CA LYS A 11 4.34 3.32 -9.32
C LYS A 11 4.51 1.88 -8.82
N SER A 12 3.65 0.96 -9.25
CA SER A 12 3.72 -0.46 -8.83
C SER A 12 5.04 -1.13 -9.21
N LEU A 13 5.62 -0.73 -10.35
CA LEU A 13 6.94 -1.21 -10.78
C LEU A 13 8.06 -0.83 -9.80
N ALA A 14 7.93 0.31 -9.12
CA ALA A 14 8.91 0.84 -8.16
C ALA A 14 8.61 0.42 -6.71
N ALA A 15 7.59 -0.42 -6.48
CA ALA A 15 7.30 -0.93 -5.15
C ALA A 15 8.43 -1.84 -4.62
N PRO A 16 8.54 -2.09 -3.31
CA PRO A 16 9.46 -3.10 -2.80
C PRO A 16 9.20 -4.50 -3.39
N SER A 17 10.23 -5.34 -3.51
CA SER A 17 10.12 -6.69 -4.09
C SER A 17 9.28 -7.66 -3.27
N PHE A 18 9.30 -7.51 -1.95
CA PHE A 18 8.60 -8.39 -1.01
C PHE A 18 7.09 -8.13 -0.89
N TRP A 19 6.57 -7.06 -1.50
CA TRP A 19 5.13 -6.83 -1.53
C TRP A 19 4.46 -7.81 -2.48
N PRO A 20 3.45 -8.58 -2.04
CA PRO A 20 2.75 -9.54 -2.89
C PRO A 20 1.74 -8.83 -3.79
N ILE A 21 2.24 -8.01 -4.73
CA ILE A 21 1.41 -7.22 -5.66
C ILE A 21 1.70 -7.58 -7.11
N LEU A 22 0.66 -7.48 -7.94
CA LEU A 22 0.76 -7.66 -9.39
C LEU A 22 1.27 -6.37 -10.04
N ARG A 23 2.60 -6.27 -10.17
CA ARG A 23 3.30 -5.03 -10.58
C ARG A 23 3.01 -4.57 -12.01
N LYS A 24 2.55 -5.46 -12.87
CA LYS A 24 2.27 -5.20 -14.30
C LYS A 24 0.79 -5.01 -14.60
N GLU A 25 -0.10 -5.37 -13.67
CA GLU A 25 -1.55 -5.25 -13.86
C GLU A 25 -2.02 -3.82 -13.64
N TYR A 26 -1.48 -3.17 -12.60
CA TYR A 26 -1.82 -1.79 -12.25
C TYR A 26 -0.60 -0.88 -12.29
N VAL A 27 -0.77 0.33 -12.81
CA VAL A 27 0.30 1.33 -12.90
C VAL A 27 0.69 1.88 -11.52
N TRP A 28 -0.27 1.98 -10.60
CA TRP A 28 -0.12 2.63 -9.30
C TRP A 28 -0.39 1.69 -8.13
N VAL A 29 0.34 1.91 -7.04
CA VAL A 29 0.17 1.21 -5.77
C VAL A 29 0.01 2.22 -4.63
N VAL A 30 -0.55 1.79 -3.51
CA VAL A 30 -0.64 2.58 -2.29
C VAL A 30 0.77 2.94 -1.80
N LYS A 31 1.05 4.24 -1.75
CA LYS A 31 2.26 4.75 -1.10
C LYS A 31 2.06 4.66 0.42
N PRO A 32 3.01 4.10 1.19
CA PRO A 32 2.91 4.08 2.64
C PRO A 32 3.13 5.49 3.18
N ASN A 33 2.39 5.82 4.24
CA ASN A 33 2.61 7.06 4.97
C ASN A 33 3.91 6.96 5.79
N PRO A 34 4.59 8.10 6.06
CA PRO A 34 5.71 8.11 6.99
C PRO A 34 5.21 7.64 8.37
N GLY A 35 5.94 6.71 8.97
CA GLY A 35 5.53 6.03 10.19
C GLY A 35 6.71 5.33 10.88
N PRO A 36 6.43 4.35 11.77
CA PRO A 36 7.45 3.74 12.63
C PRO A 36 8.50 2.91 11.88
N HIS A 37 8.15 2.40 10.69
CA HIS A 37 9.04 1.55 9.89
C HIS A 37 9.51 2.26 8.61
N PRO A 38 10.75 2.00 8.16
CA PRO A 38 11.26 2.54 6.90
C PRO A 38 10.58 1.87 5.69
N MET A 39 10.58 2.57 4.54
CA MET A 39 9.96 2.11 3.28
C MET A 39 10.33 0.66 2.91
N ASN A 40 11.59 0.28 3.11
CA ASN A 40 12.13 -1.02 2.73
C ASN A 40 11.71 -2.17 3.67
N ARG A 41 11.04 -1.88 4.79
CA ARG A 41 10.57 -2.88 5.76
C ARG A 41 9.11 -2.68 6.17
N CYS A 42 8.38 -1.80 5.48
CA CYS A 42 6.98 -1.53 5.77
C CYS A 42 6.06 -2.13 4.71
N ILE A 43 4.81 -2.42 5.09
CA ILE A 43 3.72 -2.83 4.20
C ILE A 43 2.48 -2.00 4.55
N PRO A 44 1.82 -1.37 3.57
CA PRO A 44 0.53 -0.72 3.77
C PRO A 44 -0.54 -1.72 4.22
N LEU A 45 -1.34 -1.34 5.23
CA LEU A 45 -2.44 -2.18 5.75
C LEU A 45 -3.43 -2.60 4.66
N LEU A 46 -3.67 -1.74 3.67
CA LEU A 46 -4.55 -2.05 2.54
C LEU A 46 -4.04 -3.26 1.74
N ILE A 47 -2.74 -3.34 1.47
CA ILE A 47 -2.11 -4.47 0.75
C ILE A 47 -2.17 -5.74 1.61
N LEU A 48 -1.97 -5.60 2.92
CA LEU A 48 -2.01 -6.72 3.84
C LEU A 48 -3.41 -7.37 3.88
N ILE A 49 -4.47 -6.57 3.98
CA ILE A 49 -5.86 -7.08 4.04
C ILE A 49 -6.29 -7.70 2.70
N ARG A 50 -5.97 -7.04 1.59
CA ARG A 50 -6.39 -7.47 0.24
C ARG A 50 -5.56 -8.63 -0.30
N ASP A 51 -4.24 -8.51 -0.29
CA ASP A 51 -3.36 -9.40 -1.06
C ASP A 51 -2.80 -10.55 -0.21
N ILE A 52 -2.54 -10.33 1.09
CA ILE A 52 -2.00 -11.36 2.01
C ILE A 52 -3.13 -12.14 2.67
N LEU A 53 -4.01 -11.45 3.39
CA LEU A 53 -5.09 -12.08 4.15
C LEU A 53 -6.31 -12.43 3.29
N LYS A 54 -6.45 -11.79 2.12
CA LYS A 54 -7.56 -12.00 1.17
C LYS A 54 -8.95 -11.87 1.80
N ILE A 55 -9.10 -10.93 2.74
CA ILE A 55 -10.37 -10.66 3.43
C ILE A 55 -11.27 -9.77 2.59
N ALA A 56 -10.67 -8.92 1.75
CA ALA A 56 -11.37 -8.00 0.86
C ALA A 56 -10.87 -8.18 -0.57
N GLU A 57 -11.78 -8.10 -1.53
CA GLU A 57 -11.43 -8.16 -2.96
C GLU A 57 -11.06 -6.77 -3.47
N ASN A 58 -11.75 -5.75 -2.95
CA ASN A 58 -11.60 -4.37 -3.41
C ASN A 58 -10.86 -3.48 -2.41
N ALA A 59 -10.20 -2.45 -2.96
CA ALA A 59 -9.57 -1.41 -2.15
C ALA A 59 -10.61 -0.61 -1.31
N ARG A 60 -11.86 -0.49 -1.78
CA ARG A 60 -12.94 0.20 -1.07
C ARG A 60 -13.37 -0.58 0.19
N GLU A 61 -13.54 -1.89 0.08
CA GLU A 61 -13.84 -2.78 1.21
C GLU A 61 -12.69 -2.79 2.22
N SER A 62 -11.45 -2.92 1.74
CA SER A 62 -10.27 -2.87 2.61
C SER A 62 -10.22 -1.59 3.42
N LYS A 63 -10.52 -0.44 2.80
CA LYS A 63 -10.62 0.85 3.52
C LYS A 63 -11.75 0.84 4.53
N ARG A 64 -12.92 0.32 4.18
CA ARG A 64 -14.08 0.22 5.07
C ARG A 64 -13.71 -0.56 6.35
N ILE A 65 -13.08 -1.73 6.21
CA ILE A 65 -12.64 -2.57 7.33
C ILE A 65 -11.67 -1.83 8.27
N ILE A 66 -10.73 -1.07 7.70
CA ILE A 66 -9.79 -0.25 8.48
C ILE A 66 -10.53 0.87 9.22
N PHE A 67 -11.47 1.56 8.54
CA PHE A 67 -12.23 2.66 9.14
C PHE A 67 -13.20 2.19 10.24
N ASP A 68 -13.76 0.99 10.10
CA ASP A 68 -14.66 0.41 11.09
C ASP A 68 -13.92 0.01 12.39
N GLY A 69 -12.58 0.09 12.43
CA GLY A 69 -11.79 -0.18 13.63
C GLY A 69 -11.59 -1.66 13.95
N ASN A 70 -11.84 -2.54 12.98
CA ASN A 70 -11.72 -3.99 13.15
C ASN A 70 -10.27 -4.50 13.09
N VAL A 71 -9.30 -3.61 12.86
CA VAL A 71 -7.88 -3.95 12.67
C VAL A 71 -7.04 -3.23 13.72
N TYR A 72 -6.27 -4.00 14.48
CA TYR A 72 -5.34 -3.51 15.50
C TYR A 72 -3.90 -3.79 15.03
N VAL A 73 -3.00 -2.82 15.22
CA VAL A 73 -1.61 -2.82 14.72
C VAL A 73 -0.67 -2.40 15.83
#